data_AF-A0A0P7V7U3-F1
#
_entry.id   AF-A0A0P7V7U3-F1
#
_cell.length_a   1.000
_cell.length_b   1.000
_cell.length_c   1.000
_cell.angle_alpha   90.00
_cell.angle_beta   90.00
_cell.angle_gamma   90.00
#
_symmetry.space_group_name_H-M   'P 1'
#
loop_
_entity.id
_entity.type
_entity.pdbx_description
1 polymer ?
#
loop_
_entity_poly.entity_id
_entity_poly.type
_entity_poly.pdbx_seq_one_letter_code
_entity_poly.pdbx_strand_id
1 'polypeptide(L)'
;MADAVAKCVPPVQDPVSPIERVGALRLKHGFRLSAANLEKAHQNETLVEEGYQVTMTDGQEGKVQASCSSKDTGTLEEPVPPEDPKNPTELPTQEPPQEELAGPKEVMCDSCIETPHPAVKSCLTCLVSYCQDHLRPHLESARFQKHRLVEPLRDLEGPTCEGHHRPLELYCHVDGCCVCQECADKDHRNHPTTPLGEARQEIEKELLQKQAELIKMLTAAENAIIKLQNNTNSIKKSVAEVSVGVDQQFLVLQAAVEEAQRGVREVLAGEEQQALRKAEGIRGHLEQKTTELRRILAQVDKLNKNTSNVDFLQVCDISLPGVYIDLTGRLAAFSHVVVECTQELCSQLLSSYTDKLADMCKSDASNLTFNLNTAHMFLRLTKENQKVANTTPWQHSYPDVPERFEHWRQVLTVESFYLGRHYFEVEARGEGVHVGLTYNSINRKSQGSSGCITGNDFSWCLQWKGRSFSAWHADVETPLLEDTFARVGIYVDYDGGTLAFYGVANGMILIHKYQAEFLEPLYPAFWLPKKESAVLICDPREALPQSGSTFMSPPSTPSSPLVPHTPLQ
;
A
#
# COMPACT_ATOMS: atom_id res chain seq x y z
N MET A 1 53.37 -64.99 3.56
CA MET A 1 53.63 -65.03 2.10
C MET A 1 52.90 -63.85 1.49
N ALA A 2 53.48 -62.77 1.00
CA ALA A 2 54.86 -62.27 0.94
C ALA A 2 54.74 -60.74 0.77
N ASP A 3 55.57 -59.99 1.50
CA ASP A 3 56.43 -58.89 1.04
C ASP A 3 55.98 -57.98 -0.13
N ALA A 4 56.23 -56.67 -0.16
CA ALA A 4 57.00 -55.78 0.69
C ALA A 4 56.83 -54.33 0.14
N VAL A 5 57.45 -53.41 0.86
CA VAL A 5 58.06 -52.13 0.42
C VAL A 5 57.33 -50.85 0.86
N ALA A 6 57.98 -50.25 1.85
CA ALA A 6 57.80 -48.93 2.42
C ALA A 6 58.22 -47.78 1.47
N LYS A 7 57.64 -46.60 1.75
CA LYS A 7 58.28 -45.25 1.81
C LYS A 7 57.14 -44.26 2.15
N CYS A 8 57.03 -43.75 3.39
CA CYS A 8 57.66 -42.50 3.88
C CYS A 8 57.71 -41.42 2.78
N VAL A 9 57.08 -40.25 2.85
CA VAL A 9 56.98 -39.19 3.90
C VAL A 9 56.56 -37.90 3.12
N PRO A 10 56.07 -36.75 3.65
CA PRO A 10 55.32 -36.37 4.87
C PRO A 10 54.20 -35.31 4.54
N PRO A 11 53.83 -34.30 5.36
CA PRO A 11 52.66 -34.38 6.24
C PRO A 11 51.72 -33.13 6.19
N VAL A 12 50.64 -33.18 6.99
CA VAL A 12 50.05 -32.08 7.78
C VAL A 12 49.62 -30.79 7.05
N GLN A 13 48.30 -30.54 7.04
CA GLN A 13 47.74 -29.44 7.82
C GLN A 13 46.34 -29.79 8.32
N ASP A 14 46.11 -29.41 9.58
CA ASP A 14 45.05 -29.77 10.51
C ASP A 14 43.64 -29.26 10.16
N PRO A 15 42.59 -29.74 10.87
CA PRO A 15 41.19 -29.59 10.48
C PRO A 15 40.62 -28.24 10.92
N VAL A 16 39.88 -27.59 10.02
CA VAL A 16 39.02 -26.44 10.37
C VAL A 16 37.58 -26.94 10.49
N SER A 17 36.99 -26.71 11.66
CA SER A 17 35.60 -27.03 12.00
C SER A 17 34.63 -25.93 11.53
N PRO A 18 33.30 -26.16 11.56
CA PRO A 18 32.30 -25.45 10.76
C PRO A 18 31.53 -24.39 11.55
N ILE A 19 31.28 -23.19 11.00
CA ILE A 19 30.23 -22.25 11.45
C ILE A 19 29.63 -21.46 10.27
N GLU A 20 28.31 -21.32 10.33
CA GLU A 20 27.37 -20.72 9.39
C GLU A 20 27.30 -19.16 9.40
N ARG A 21 26.65 -18.62 8.35
CA ARG A 21 25.70 -17.49 8.34
C ARG A 21 26.08 -16.14 9.01
N VAL A 22 26.40 -15.15 8.17
CA VAL A 22 25.91 -13.75 8.26
C VAL A 22 25.85 -13.25 6.80
N GLY A 23 24.74 -12.82 6.19
CA GLY A 23 23.59 -12.13 6.75
C GLY A 23 23.70 -10.64 6.38
N ALA A 24 23.22 -10.29 5.19
CA ALA A 24 23.17 -8.93 4.67
C ALA A 24 22.49 -7.96 5.64
N LEU A 25 23.17 -6.87 6.00
CA LEU A 25 22.58 -5.72 6.69
C LEU A 25 22.21 -4.66 5.64
N ARG A 26 20.90 -4.59 5.39
CA ARG A 26 20.21 -3.57 4.60
C ARG A 26 20.00 -2.36 5.52
N LEU A 27 20.62 -1.23 5.19
CA LEU A 27 20.39 0.06 5.83
C LEU A 27 18.92 0.47 5.64
N LYS A 28 18.15 0.57 6.73
CA LYS A 28 16.95 1.42 6.79
C LYS A 28 17.41 2.81 7.22
N HIS A 29 16.75 3.83 6.68
CA HIS A 29 17.00 5.29 6.74
C HIS A 29 17.62 5.82 5.44
N GLY A 30 16.73 6.25 4.55
CA GLY A 30 17.02 6.68 3.19
C GLY A 30 17.80 7.97 3.11
N PHE A 31 19.13 7.85 3.03
CA PHE A 31 19.99 8.84 2.38
C PHE A 31 20.59 8.21 1.12
N ARG A 32 20.23 8.74 -0.05
CA ARG A 32 20.87 8.42 -1.33
C ARG A 32 22.20 9.16 -1.40
N LEU A 33 23.31 8.45 -1.22
CA LEU A 33 24.62 8.91 -1.67
C LEU A 33 24.78 8.52 -3.14
N SER A 34 25.02 9.50 -4.01
CA SER A 34 25.29 9.24 -5.43
C SER A 34 26.65 8.56 -5.59
N ALA A 35 26.80 7.77 -6.65
CA ALA A 35 27.98 6.94 -6.94
C ALA A 35 29.31 7.73 -7.06
N ALA A 36 29.27 9.07 -7.07
CA ALA A 36 30.45 9.92 -7.09
C ALA A 36 31.17 10.06 -5.74
N ASN A 37 30.55 9.61 -4.63
CA ASN A 37 31.13 9.77 -3.28
C ASN A 37 31.90 8.53 -2.79
N LEU A 38 31.84 7.41 -3.52
CA LEU A 38 32.59 6.19 -3.15
C LEU A 38 34.04 6.20 -3.65
N GLU A 39 34.35 6.99 -4.68
CA GLU A 39 35.71 7.06 -5.26
C GLU A 39 36.62 8.10 -4.58
N LYS A 40 36.08 9.04 -3.79
CA LYS A 40 36.89 10.06 -3.10
C LYS A 40 37.31 9.68 -1.68
N ALA A 41 36.86 8.56 -1.13
CA ALA A 41 37.31 8.06 0.17
C ALA A 41 38.70 7.39 0.14
N HIS A 42 39.32 7.26 -1.05
CA HIS A 42 40.63 6.64 -1.24
C HIS A 42 41.81 7.63 -1.31
N GLN A 43 41.57 8.94 -1.24
CA GLN A 43 42.62 9.97 -1.30
C GLN A 43 42.46 10.88 -0.08
N ASN A 44 43.31 10.65 0.94
CA ASN A 44 43.42 11.41 2.18
C ASN A 44 43.65 12.92 1.93
N GLU A 45 42.59 13.69 1.69
CA GLU A 45 42.61 15.15 1.75
C GLU A 45 41.44 15.67 2.59
N THR A 46 41.75 16.70 3.37
CA THR A 46 40.95 17.28 4.45
C THR A 46 39.87 18.22 3.88
N LEU A 47 38.63 18.12 4.39
CA LEU A 47 37.59 19.14 4.20
C LEU A 47 37.22 19.77 5.54
N VAL A 48 37.03 21.09 5.51
CA VAL A 48 36.85 22.02 6.64
C VAL A 48 35.37 22.42 6.76
N GLU A 49 35.00 22.82 7.99
CA GLU A 49 33.75 23.48 8.47
C GLU A 49 32.55 22.56 8.81
N GLU A 50 31.88 22.64 9.97
CA GLU A 50 31.84 23.63 11.05
C GLU A 50 31.95 22.97 12.44
N GLY A 51 32.81 23.51 13.30
CA GLY A 51 32.43 23.66 14.72
C GLY A 51 32.85 22.62 15.77
N TYR A 52 33.77 21.67 15.57
CA TYR A 52 34.44 20.98 16.70
C TYR A 52 35.83 20.48 16.30
N GLN A 53 36.89 20.93 17.00
CA GLN A 53 38.24 20.39 16.86
C GLN A 53 38.43 19.20 17.81
N VAL A 54 38.80 18.03 17.27
CA VAL A 54 39.38 16.94 18.05
C VAL A 54 40.71 16.54 17.41
N THR A 55 41.81 16.93 18.06
CA THR A 55 43.15 16.42 17.74
C THR A 55 43.38 15.13 18.52
N MET A 56 43.71 14.05 17.82
CA MET A 56 44.19 12.80 18.42
C MET A 56 45.70 12.93 18.67
N THR A 57 46.13 12.82 19.91
CA THR A 57 47.53 12.54 20.25
C THR A 57 47.61 11.22 21.01
N ASP A 58 48.46 10.33 20.52
CA ASP A 58 48.81 9.07 21.17
C ASP A 58 49.42 9.30 22.56
N GLY A 59 49.03 8.45 23.52
CA GLY A 59 49.85 8.14 24.70
C GLY A 59 49.27 8.50 26.07
N GLN A 60 49.03 7.44 26.85
CA GLN A 60 49.09 7.33 28.31
C GLN A 60 48.06 8.05 29.20
N GLU A 61 47.48 7.23 30.10
CA GLU A 61 46.82 7.48 31.39
C GLU A 61 46.47 8.92 31.81
N GLY A 62 45.18 9.19 32.08
CA GLY A 62 44.82 10.40 32.83
C GLY A 62 43.32 10.73 32.89
N LYS A 63 42.71 10.42 34.04
CA LYS A 63 41.46 10.94 34.62
C LYS A 63 41.07 12.37 34.16
N VAL A 64 39.84 12.58 33.69
CA VAL A 64 39.27 13.94 33.54
C VAL A 64 37.90 14.03 34.22
N GLN A 65 37.86 14.96 35.18
CA GLN A 65 36.71 15.39 35.97
C GLN A 65 35.92 16.44 35.18
N ALA A 66 34.60 16.29 35.08
CA ALA A 66 33.74 17.37 34.60
C ALA A 66 33.42 18.33 35.75
N SER A 67 33.72 19.62 35.58
CA SER A 67 33.27 20.68 36.48
C SER A 67 32.52 21.74 35.68
N CYS A 68 31.37 22.15 36.22
CA CYS A 68 30.50 23.17 35.67
C CYS A 68 30.98 24.55 36.13
N SER A 69 31.04 25.52 35.22
CA SER A 69 31.10 26.93 35.59
C SER A 69 30.19 27.77 34.69
N SER A 70 29.29 28.46 35.37
CA SER A 70 28.35 29.48 34.90
C SER A 70 29.03 30.82 34.60
N LYS A 71 28.38 31.61 33.73
CA LYS A 71 28.47 33.08 33.45
C LYS A 71 28.73 33.30 31.94
N ASP A 72 28.10 34.23 31.23
CA ASP A 72 27.32 35.40 31.63
C ASP A 72 26.33 35.81 30.51
N THR A 73 25.24 36.42 30.98
CA THR A 73 24.39 37.47 30.41
C THR A 73 24.64 37.97 28.97
N GLY A 74 23.57 37.96 28.17
CA GLY A 74 23.49 38.67 26.89
C GLY A 74 22.04 38.83 26.43
N THR A 75 21.41 39.91 26.89
CA THR A 75 20.33 40.73 26.30
C THR A 75 19.28 40.08 25.39
N LEU A 76 18.03 40.17 25.85
CA LEU A 76 16.79 39.93 25.11
C LEU A 76 16.67 40.88 23.90
N GLU A 77 16.65 40.33 22.68
CA GLU A 77 15.93 40.93 21.56
C GLU A 77 14.58 40.23 21.43
N GLU A 78 13.51 41.04 21.36
CA GLU A 78 12.14 40.57 21.13
C GLU A 78 12.03 39.85 19.77
N PRO A 79 11.27 38.73 19.69
CA PRO A 79 10.96 38.13 18.41
C PRO A 79 9.95 39.01 17.67
N VAL A 80 10.35 39.46 16.48
CA VAL A 80 9.47 40.04 15.47
C VAL A 80 8.29 39.06 15.23
N PRO A 81 7.03 39.55 15.17
CA PRO A 81 5.89 38.68 14.96
C PRO A 81 6.02 37.94 13.62
N PRO A 82 5.63 36.65 13.52
CA PRO A 82 5.64 35.96 12.25
C PRO A 82 4.65 36.65 11.29
N GLU A 83 5.15 37.06 10.12
CA GLU A 83 4.29 37.48 9.01
C GLU A 83 3.32 36.35 8.67
N ASP A 84 2.06 36.73 8.45
CA ASP A 84 0.97 35.85 8.05
C ASP A 84 1.39 34.93 6.88
N PRO A 85 1.04 33.63 6.91
CA PRO A 85 1.30 32.75 5.79
C PRO A 85 0.46 33.21 4.58
N LYS A 86 1.14 33.88 3.64
CA LYS A 86 0.69 34.02 2.26
C LYS A 86 0.55 32.62 1.68
N ASN A 87 -0.69 32.14 1.63
CA ASN A 87 -1.12 31.00 0.84
C ASN A 87 -1.58 31.51 -0.54
N PRO A 88 -1.57 30.68 -1.59
CA PRO A 88 -0.46 29.95 -2.20
C PRO A 88 -0.16 30.49 -3.61
N THR A 89 1.02 30.14 -4.10
CA THR A 89 1.46 30.28 -5.49
C THR A 89 0.38 29.88 -6.49
N GLU A 90 -0.07 30.86 -7.27
CA GLU A 90 -0.94 30.70 -8.43
C GLU A 90 -0.28 29.74 -9.44
N LEU A 91 -0.91 28.57 -9.63
CA LEU A 91 -0.71 27.77 -10.84
C LEU A 91 -1.33 28.57 -12.00
N PRO A 92 -0.70 28.64 -13.19
CA PRO A 92 -1.17 29.53 -14.26
C PRO A 92 -2.60 29.17 -14.61
N THR A 93 -3.52 30.09 -14.35
CA THR A 93 -4.87 30.02 -14.89
C THR A 93 -4.70 30.16 -16.40
N GLN A 94 -4.76 29.05 -17.13
CA GLN A 94 -5.07 29.13 -18.54
C GLN A 94 -6.45 29.74 -18.61
N GLU A 95 -6.49 31.01 -19.01
CA GLU A 95 -7.73 31.66 -19.39
C GLU A 95 -8.43 30.73 -20.39
N PRO A 96 -9.73 30.42 -20.21
CA PRO A 96 -10.48 29.80 -21.29
C PRO A 96 -10.32 30.70 -22.52
N PRO A 97 -10.29 30.16 -23.75
CA PRO A 97 -10.23 30.99 -24.93
C PRO A 97 -11.25 32.11 -24.76
N GLN A 98 -10.79 33.36 -24.75
CA GLN A 98 -11.65 34.51 -24.86
C GLN A 98 -12.33 34.36 -26.24
N GLU A 99 -13.44 33.62 -26.28
CA GLU A 99 -14.51 33.99 -27.17
C GLU A 99 -14.79 35.44 -26.82
N GLU A 100 -14.40 36.33 -27.73
CA GLU A 100 -14.93 37.67 -27.76
C GLU A 100 -16.43 37.55 -27.52
N LEU A 101 -16.88 37.92 -26.32
CA LEU A 101 -18.21 38.44 -26.11
C LEU A 101 -18.27 39.71 -26.95
N ALA A 102 -18.44 39.53 -28.26
CA ALA A 102 -18.89 40.54 -29.16
C ALA A 102 -20.23 40.98 -28.58
N GLY A 103 -20.22 42.11 -27.85
CA GLY A 103 -21.43 42.85 -27.54
C GLY A 103 -22.27 42.97 -28.82
N PRO A 104 -23.58 43.21 -28.73
CA PRO A 104 -24.45 43.21 -29.90
C PRO A 104 -23.93 44.26 -30.90
N LYS A 105 -23.13 43.85 -31.89
CA LYS A 105 -22.75 44.67 -33.06
C LYS A 105 -24.06 45.20 -33.60
N GLU A 106 -24.22 46.52 -33.55
CA GLU A 106 -25.42 47.24 -33.96
C GLU A 106 -25.80 46.81 -35.38
N VAL A 107 -27.06 46.39 -35.53
CA VAL A 107 -27.62 46.04 -36.85
C VAL A 107 -27.74 47.32 -37.67
N MET A 108 -27.27 47.31 -38.91
CA MET A 108 -27.30 48.47 -39.80
C MET A 108 -28.57 48.49 -40.65
N CYS A 109 -28.91 49.66 -41.19
CA CYS A 109 -30.04 49.80 -42.09
C CYS A 109 -29.71 49.31 -43.51
N ASP A 110 -30.53 48.40 -44.04
CA ASP A 110 -30.30 47.78 -45.36
C ASP A 110 -30.81 48.65 -46.53
N SER A 111 -31.55 49.72 -46.24
CA SER A 111 -32.13 50.62 -47.26
C SER A 111 -31.30 51.88 -47.54
N CYS A 112 -30.24 52.11 -46.77
CA CYS A 112 -29.33 53.23 -47.00
C CYS A 112 -28.42 52.94 -48.21
N ILE A 113 -28.40 53.84 -49.19
CA ILE A 113 -27.68 53.63 -50.46
C ILE A 113 -26.17 53.92 -50.33
N GLU A 114 -25.78 54.93 -49.53
CA GLU A 114 -24.37 55.37 -49.46
C GLU A 114 -23.74 55.10 -48.09
N THR A 115 -24.34 55.61 -47.02
CA THR A 115 -23.86 55.43 -45.64
C THR A 115 -24.92 54.72 -44.80
N PRO A 116 -24.73 53.42 -44.47
CA PRO A 116 -25.61 52.68 -43.57
C PRO A 116 -25.64 53.32 -42.19
N HIS A 117 -26.84 53.61 -41.71
CA HIS A 117 -27.06 54.12 -40.36
C HIS A 117 -27.51 52.96 -39.45
N PRO A 118 -27.26 53.01 -38.14
CA PRO A 118 -27.79 52.00 -37.21
C PRO A 118 -29.31 51.86 -37.37
N ALA A 119 -29.77 50.61 -37.51
CA ALA A 119 -31.17 50.30 -37.57
C ALA A 119 -31.81 50.49 -36.20
N VAL A 120 -33.01 51.07 -36.19
CA VAL A 120 -33.81 51.33 -34.98
C VAL A 120 -34.87 50.25 -34.79
N LYS A 121 -35.42 49.73 -35.89
CA LYS A 121 -36.35 48.60 -35.91
C LYS A 121 -36.13 47.76 -37.15
N SER A 122 -36.43 46.48 -37.04
CA SER A 122 -36.55 45.60 -38.19
C SER A 122 -38.01 45.22 -38.43
N CYS A 123 -38.40 45.16 -39.70
CA CYS A 123 -39.74 44.77 -40.10
C CYS A 123 -39.76 43.29 -40.48
N LEU A 124 -40.46 42.46 -39.71
CA LEU A 124 -40.58 41.02 -40.00
C LEU A 124 -41.43 40.74 -41.24
N THR A 125 -42.19 41.73 -41.73
CA THR A 125 -42.99 41.62 -42.96
C THR A 125 -42.18 41.96 -44.21
N CYS A 126 -41.24 42.91 -44.10
CA CYS A 126 -40.36 43.29 -45.21
C CYS A 126 -39.02 42.56 -45.19
N LEU A 127 -38.68 41.88 -44.08
CA LEU A 127 -37.39 41.24 -43.83
C LEU A 127 -36.21 42.22 -43.97
N VAL A 128 -36.42 43.48 -43.56
CA VAL A 128 -35.44 44.57 -43.67
C VAL A 128 -35.32 45.33 -42.36
N SER A 129 -34.09 45.71 -42.03
CA SER A 129 -33.72 46.59 -40.92
C SER A 129 -33.69 48.05 -41.36
N TYR A 130 -34.37 48.93 -40.62
CA TYR A 130 -34.53 50.33 -40.98
C TYR A 130 -33.92 51.27 -39.95
N CYS A 131 -33.16 52.27 -40.41
CA CYS A 131 -32.86 53.46 -39.63
C CYS A 131 -34.12 54.33 -39.48
N GLN A 132 -34.07 55.34 -38.63
CA GLN A 132 -35.24 56.18 -38.34
C GLN A 132 -35.89 56.80 -39.59
N ASP A 133 -35.10 57.20 -40.58
CA ASP A 133 -35.62 57.80 -41.81
C ASP A 133 -36.34 56.78 -42.72
N HIS A 134 -35.76 55.59 -42.90
CA HIS A 134 -36.37 54.54 -43.70
C HIS A 134 -37.49 53.78 -42.98
N LEU A 135 -37.60 53.92 -41.65
CA LEU A 135 -38.70 53.40 -40.85
C LEU A 135 -39.96 54.28 -40.94
N ARG A 136 -39.81 55.58 -41.24
CA ARG A 136 -40.89 56.57 -41.25
C ARG A 136 -42.12 56.13 -42.08
N PRO A 137 -41.99 55.56 -43.30
CA PRO A 137 -43.14 55.08 -44.05
C PRO A 137 -43.94 53.99 -43.31
N HIS A 138 -43.27 53.11 -42.55
CA HIS A 138 -43.94 52.06 -41.75
C HIS A 138 -44.74 52.62 -40.58
N LEU A 139 -44.35 53.78 -40.06
CA LEU A 139 -45.04 54.44 -38.94
C LEU A 139 -46.16 55.37 -39.40
N GLU A 140 -45.97 56.08 -40.52
CA GLU A 140 -46.87 57.17 -40.95
C GLU A 140 -47.91 56.73 -41.99
N SER A 141 -47.64 55.69 -42.79
CA SER A 141 -48.55 55.28 -43.86
C SER A 141 -49.54 54.20 -43.37
N ALA A 142 -50.84 54.44 -43.57
CA ALA A 142 -51.89 53.48 -43.22
C ALA A 142 -51.74 52.09 -43.89
N ARG A 143 -51.02 52.02 -45.02
CA ARG A 143 -50.75 50.76 -45.73
C ARG A 143 -49.77 49.84 -44.99
N PHE A 144 -48.87 50.39 -44.19
CA PHE A 144 -47.82 49.64 -43.50
C PHE A 144 -48.10 49.43 -42.02
N GLN A 145 -49.22 49.93 -41.48
CA GLN A 145 -49.63 49.74 -40.08
C GLN A 145 -49.78 48.27 -39.66
N LYS A 146 -49.98 47.36 -40.62
CA LYS A 146 -50.06 45.90 -40.36
C LYS A 146 -48.70 45.22 -40.26
N HIS A 147 -47.62 45.92 -40.59
CA HIS A 147 -46.27 45.36 -40.55
C HIS A 147 -45.78 45.26 -39.10
N ARG A 148 -45.21 44.10 -38.74
CA ARG A 148 -44.70 43.87 -37.38
C ARG A 148 -43.25 44.34 -37.27
N LEU A 149 -43.04 45.37 -36.45
CA LEU A 149 -41.73 45.94 -36.15
C LEU A 149 -41.18 45.38 -34.83
N VAL A 150 -39.95 44.91 -34.81
CA VAL A 150 -39.23 44.39 -33.63
C VAL A 150 -37.90 45.12 -33.44
N GLU A 151 -37.23 44.88 -32.31
CA GLU A 151 -35.86 45.36 -32.13
C GLU A 151 -34.94 44.84 -33.24
N PRO A 152 -33.88 45.57 -33.61
CA PRO A 152 -33.03 45.20 -34.74
C PRO A 152 -32.45 43.79 -34.57
N LEU A 153 -32.76 42.88 -35.50
CA LEU A 153 -32.22 41.52 -35.54
C LEU A 153 -31.24 41.39 -36.71
N ARG A 154 -30.11 40.69 -36.49
CA ARG A 154 -29.12 40.43 -37.57
C ARG A 154 -29.67 39.48 -38.62
N ASP A 155 -30.36 38.43 -38.20
CA ASP A 155 -31.02 37.46 -39.08
C ASP A 155 -32.53 37.66 -38.99
N LEU A 156 -33.10 38.36 -39.97
CA LEU A 156 -34.55 38.56 -40.09
C LEU A 156 -35.25 37.37 -40.75
N GLU A 157 -34.51 36.66 -41.59
CA GLU A 157 -34.82 35.32 -42.04
C GLU A 157 -34.48 34.37 -40.88
N GLY A 158 -35.34 34.31 -39.86
CA GLY A 158 -35.23 33.28 -38.83
C GLY A 158 -35.09 31.89 -39.47
N PRO A 159 -34.45 30.92 -38.81
CA PRO A 159 -34.06 29.67 -39.45
C PRO A 159 -35.26 29.01 -40.15
N THR A 160 -35.14 28.83 -41.47
CA THR A 160 -36.17 28.22 -42.30
C THR A 160 -35.82 26.78 -42.64
N CYS A 161 -36.83 25.92 -42.75
CA CYS A 161 -36.66 24.55 -43.20
C CYS A 161 -36.07 24.51 -44.63
N GLU A 162 -35.01 23.73 -44.84
CA GLU A 162 -34.36 23.61 -46.15
C GLU A 162 -35.25 23.03 -47.25
N GLY A 163 -36.23 22.19 -46.89
CA GLY A 163 -37.15 21.57 -47.85
C GLY A 163 -38.41 22.40 -48.16
N HIS A 164 -38.93 23.10 -47.15
CA HIS A 164 -40.23 23.79 -47.25
C HIS A 164 -40.11 25.32 -47.23
N HIS A 165 -38.91 25.86 -46.97
CA HIS A 165 -38.63 27.30 -46.83
C HIS A 165 -39.58 28.04 -45.88
N ARG A 166 -40.14 27.31 -44.91
CA ARG A 166 -41.01 27.84 -43.86
C ARG A 166 -40.25 28.00 -42.55
N PRO A 167 -40.64 28.94 -41.69
CA PRO A 167 -40.00 29.12 -40.39
C PRO A 167 -40.05 27.81 -39.58
N LEU A 168 -38.94 27.50 -38.93
CA LEU A 168 -38.89 26.44 -37.94
C LEU A 168 -39.60 26.96 -36.68
N GLU A 169 -40.67 26.31 -36.26
CA GLU A 169 -41.52 26.74 -35.13
C GLU A 169 -41.74 25.63 -34.10
N LEU A 170 -41.44 24.38 -34.47
CA LEU A 170 -41.63 23.19 -33.65
C LEU A 170 -40.30 22.47 -33.40
N TYR A 171 -40.21 21.74 -32.30
CA TYR A 171 -39.08 20.86 -31.98
C TYR A 171 -39.57 19.41 -31.93
N CYS A 172 -38.91 18.53 -32.67
CA CYS A 172 -39.17 17.09 -32.62
C CYS A 172 -38.28 16.45 -31.53
N HIS A 173 -38.91 15.89 -30.48
CA HIS A 173 -38.17 15.28 -29.36
C HIS A 173 -37.49 13.95 -29.71
N VAL A 174 -37.99 13.25 -30.74
CA VAL A 174 -37.45 11.95 -31.16
C VAL A 174 -36.19 12.13 -32.00
N ASP A 175 -36.21 13.06 -32.95
CA ASP A 175 -35.09 13.29 -33.87
C ASP A 175 -34.14 14.40 -33.40
N GLY A 176 -34.50 15.11 -32.33
CA GLY A 176 -33.67 16.15 -31.72
C GLY A 176 -33.42 17.36 -32.62
N CYS A 177 -34.42 17.75 -33.45
CA CYS A 177 -34.26 18.80 -34.45
C CYS A 177 -35.45 19.76 -34.50
N CYS A 178 -35.19 20.99 -34.95
CA CYS A 178 -36.21 22.00 -35.19
C CYS A 178 -36.88 21.76 -36.56
N VAL A 179 -38.21 21.75 -36.59
CA VAL A 179 -39.00 21.44 -37.79
C VAL A 179 -40.06 22.53 -38.07
N CYS A 180 -40.41 22.73 -39.33
CA CYS A 180 -41.55 23.56 -39.71
C CYS A 180 -42.86 22.75 -39.64
N GLN A 181 -44.01 23.44 -39.69
CA GLN A 181 -45.33 22.79 -39.58
C GLN A 181 -45.57 21.71 -40.65
N GLU A 182 -45.09 21.90 -41.88
CA GLU A 182 -45.26 20.90 -42.95
C GLU A 182 -44.39 19.65 -42.75
N CYS A 183 -43.20 19.79 -42.19
CA CYS A 183 -42.36 18.65 -41.78
C CYS A 183 -43.04 17.87 -40.66
N ALA A 184 -43.64 18.57 -39.69
CA ALA A 184 -44.38 17.94 -38.60
C ALA A 184 -45.56 17.10 -39.12
N ASP A 185 -46.30 17.58 -40.11
CA ASP A 185 -47.47 16.89 -40.66
C ASP A 185 -47.13 15.69 -41.57
N LYS A 186 -45.98 15.73 -42.26
CA LYS A 186 -45.57 14.69 -43.21
C LYS A 186 -44.56 13.72 -42.61
N ASP A 187 -43.35 14.21 -42.38
CA ASP A 187 -42.17 13.38 -42.08
C ASP A 187 -42.12 13.01 -40.59
N HIS A 188 -42.68 13.86 -39.71
CA HIS A 188 -42.69 13.66 -38.25
C HIS A 188 -44.09 13.48 -37.66
N ARG A 189 -45.05 12.98 -38.47
CA ARG A 189 -46.49 12.92 -38.12
C ARG A 189 -46.80 12.15 -36.82
N ASN A 190 -45.94 11.20 -36.46
CA ASN A 190 -46.07 10.37 -35.26
C ASN A 190 -45.08 10.75 -34.15
N HIS A 191 -44.25 11.78 -34.36
CA HIS A 191 -43.29 12.21 -33.36
C HIS A 191 -43.91 13.30 -32.48
N PRO A 192 -43.71 13.25 -31.15
CA PRO A 192 -44.10 14.32 -30.27
C PRO A 192 -43.34 15.59 -30.65
N THR A 193 -44.08 16.61 -31.09
CA THR A 193 -43.56 17.93 -31.41
C THR A 193 -44.11 18.96 -30.44
N THR A 194 -43.28 19.89 -30.00
CA THR A 194 -43.67 21.00 -29.14
C THR A 194 -43.22 22.32 -29.75
N PRO A 195 -43.85 23.47 -29.43
CA PRO A 195 -43.37 24.77 -29.84
C PRO A 195 -41.91 25.00 -29.41
N LEU A 196 -41.10 25.65 -30.27
CA LEU A 196 -39.68 25.90 -29.99
C LEU A 196 -39.44 26.65 -28.66
N GLY A 197 -40.32 27.60 -28.32
CA GLY A 197 -40.22 28.33 -27.06
C GLY A 197 -40.36 27.43 -25.83
N GLU A 198 -41.29 26.48 -25.87
CA GLU A 198 -41.51 25.51 -24.78
C GLU A 198 -40.39 24.48 -24.74
N ALA A 199 -39.97 23.96 -25.90
CA ALA A 199 -38.85 23.01 -25.99
C ALA A 199 -37.55 23.62 -25.45
N ARG A 200 -37.27 24.89 -25.79
CA ARG A 200 -36.11 25.63 -25.25
C ARG A 200 -36.19 25.74 -23.73
N GLN A 201 -37.35 26.12 -23.17
CA GLN A 201 -37.51 26.26 -21.73
C GLN A 201 -37.28 24.92 -21.00
N GLU A 202 -37.78 23.81 -21.55
CA GLU A 202 -37.59 22.49 -20.94
C GLU A 202 -36.12 22.05 -21.01
N ILE A 203 -35.44 22.22 -22.15
CA ILE A 203 -34.01 21.90 -22.29
C ILE A 203 -33.16 22.79 -21.39
N GLU A 204 -33.46 24.09 -21.31
CA GLU A 204 -32.76 25.03 -20.43
C GLU A 204 -32.90 24.64 -18.96
N LYS A 205 -34.10 24.23 -18.55
CA LYS A 205 -34.37 23.70 -17.20
C LYS A 205 -33.60 22.41 -16.94
N GLU A 206 -33.57 21.47 -17.88
CA GLU A 206 -32.81 20.22 -17.76
C GLU A 206 -31.30 20.50 -17.65
N LEU A 207 -30.77 21.44 -18.44
CA LEU A 207 -29.36 21.85 -18.38
C LEU A 207 -29.01 22.50 -17.04
N LEU A 208 -29.86 23.40 -16.52
CA LEU A 208 -29.67 24.00 -15.20
C LEU A 208 -29.71 22.95 -14.09
N GLN A 209 -30.58 21.94 -14.20
CA GLN A 209 -30.64 20.83 -13.26
C GLN A 209 -29.36 19.98 -13.31
N LYS A 210 -28.88 19.62 -14.51
CA LYS A 210 -27.60 18.90 -14.68
C LYS A 210 -26.41 19.71 -14.17
N GLN A 211 -26.38 21.01 -14.42
CA GLN A 211 -25.34 21.91 -13.90
C GLN A 211 -25.34 21.91 -12.36
N ALA A 212 -26.51 22.02 -11.73
CA ALA A 212 -26.64 21.96 -10.28
C ALA A 212 -26.19 20.60 -9.71
N GLU A 213 -26.50 19.50 -10.39
CA GLU A 213 -26.06 18.16 -10.01
C GLU A 213 -24.53 18.00 -10.12
N LEU A 214 -23.92 18.50 -11.20
CA LEU A 214 -22.46 18.50 -11.38
C LEU A 214 -21.76 19.31 -10.28
N ILE A 215 -22.26 20.51 -9.96
CA ILE A 215 -21.70 21.34 -8.87
C ILE A 215 -21.82 20.60 -7.53
N LYS A 216 -22.94 19.92 -7.28
CA LYS A 216 -23.13 19.11 -6.07
C LYS A 216 -22.16 17.93 -6.00
N MET A 217 -21.90 17.25 -7.11
CA MET A 217 -20.92 16.16 -7.17
C MET A 217 -19.50 16.66 -6.97
N LEU A 218 -19.14 17.79 -7.60
CA LEU A 218 -17.82 18.42 -7.46
C LEU A 218 -17.55 18.80 -6.01
N THR A 219 -18.48 19.53 -5.39
CA THR A 219 -18.35 19.93 -3.97
C THR A 219 -18.32 18.71 -3.03
N ALA A 220 -19.06 17.65 -3.32
CA ALA A 220 -18.97 16.40 -2.56
C ALA A 220 -17.59 15.73 -2.69
N ALA A 221 -17.02 15.70 -3.88
CA ALA A 221 -15.69 15.16 -4.14
C ALA A 221 -14.60 15.98 -3.43
N GLU A 222 -14.65 17.32 -3.51
CA GLU A 222 -13.73 18.21 -2.80
C GLU A 222 -13.79 18.01 -1.28
N ASN A 223 -15.00 17.91 -0.71
CA ASN A 223 -15.18 17.62 0.71
C ASN A 223 -14.63 16.24 1.10
N ALA A 224 -14.77 15.23 0.22
CA ALA A 224 -14.18 13.91 0.45
C ALA A 224 -12.64 13.98 0.47
N ILE A 225 -12.03 14.74 -0.44
CA ILE A 225 -10.58 14.97 -0.47
C ILE A 225 -10.10 15.64 0.84
N ILE A 226 -10.78 16.68 1.31
CA ILE A 226 -10.44 17.36 2.57
C ILE A 226 -10.54 16.39 3.76
N LYS A 227 -11.59 15.56 3.81
CA LYS A 227 -11.75 14.52 4.85
C LYS A 227 -10.60 13.50 4.81
N LEU A 228 -10.20 13.06 3.62
CA LEU A 228 -9.07 12.14 3.43
C LEU A 228 -7.74 12.77 3.87
N GLN A 229 -7.51 14.05 3.55
CA GLN A 229 -6.32 14.77 4.00
C GLN A 229 -6.27 14.90 5.54
N ASN A 230 -7.40 15.24 6.17
CA ASN A 230 -7.49 15.30 7.62
C ASN A 230 -7.27 13.93 8.28
N ASN A 231 -7.86 12.87 7.72
CA ASN A 231 -7.63 11.51 8.20
C ASN A 231 -6.15 11.11 8.06
N THR A 232 -5.53 11.42 6.92
CA THR A 232 -4.10 11.18 6.68
C THR A 232 -3.23 11.88 7.72
N ASN A 233 -3.51 13.14 8.04
CA ASN A 233 -2.77 13.88 9.06
C ASN A 233 -3.00 13.30 10.47
N SER A 234 -4.22 12.86 10.77
CA SER A 234 -4.53 12.18 12.03
C SER A 234 -3.76 10.85 12.17
N ILE A 235 -3.67 10.06 11.09
CA ILE A 235 -2.88 8.82 11.06
C ILE A 235 -1.40 9.15 11.30
N LYS A 236 -0.83 10.12 10.58
CA LYS A 236 0.56 10.56 10.78
C LYS A 236 0.85 10.97 12.22
N LYS A 237 -0.05 11.74 12.83
CA LYS A 237 0.06 12.14 14.24
C LYS A 237 0.00 10.94 15.18
N SER A 238 -0.96 10.04 14.98
CA SER A 238 -1.10 8.82 15.80
C SER A 238 0.12 7.92 15.69
N VAL A 239 0.67 7.72 14.49
CA VAL A 239 1.91 6.96 14.28
C VAL A 239 3.07 7.62 15.02
N ALA A 240 3.23 8.95 14.93
CA ALA A 240 4.28 9.66 15.65
C ALA A 240 4.15 9.52 17.18
N GLU A 241 2.94 9.63 17.72
CA GLU A 241 2.68 9.43 19.16
C GLU A 241 3.01 8.00 19.61
N VAL A 242 2.62 6.99 18.84
CA VAL A 242 2.96 5.59 19.12
C VAL A 242 4.46 5.36 19.00
N SER A 243 5.14 5.93 17.99
CA SER A 243 6.59 5.83 17.83
C SER A 243 7.34 6.39 19.03
N VAL A 244 6.94 7.57 19.54
CA VAL A 244 7.54 8.14 20.78
C VAL A 244 7.36 7.19 21.95
N GLY A 245 6.17 6.60 22.11
CA GLY A 245 5.91 5.61 23.16
C GLY A 245 6.80 4.37 23.02
N VAL A 246 6.98 3.86 21.80
CA VAL A 246 7.88 2.73 21.51
C VAL A 246 9.32 3.09 21.85
N ASP A 247 9.84 4.22 21.37
CA ASP A 247 11.20 4.67 21.63
C ASP A 247 11.46 4.83 23.13
N GLN A 248 10.49 5.37 23.87
CA GLN A 248 10.59 5.52 25.32
C GLN A 248 10.69 4.16 26.04
N GLN A 249 9.97 3.13 25.59
CA GLN A 249 10.10 1.78 26.15
C GLN A 249 11.47 1.16 25.85
N PHE A 250 12.00 1.37 24.65
CA PHE A 250 13.34 0.89 24.30
C PHE A 250 14.44 1.60 25.11
N LEU A 251 14.28 2.90 25.43
CA LEU A 251 15.20 3.61 26.34
C LEU A 251 15.20 3.00 27.74
N VAL A 252 14.03 2.64 28.28
CA VAL A 252 13.93 1.97 29.59
C VAL A 252 14.63 0.61 29.55
N LEU A 253 14.45 -0.16 28.48
CA LEU A 253 15.11 -1.46 28.31
C LEU A 253 16.64 -1.31 28.22
N GLN A 254 17.13 -0.35 27.45
CA GLN A 254 18.57 -0.07 27.34
C GLN A 254 19.16 0.29 28.71
N ALA A 255 18.51 1.16 29.47
CA ALA A 255 18.96 1.54 30.81
C ALA A 255 19.03 0.33 31.76
N ALA A 256 18.06 -0.60 31.69
CA ALA A 256 18.07 -1.82 32.48
C ALA A 256 19.24 -2.76 32.11
N VAL A 257 19.55 -2.88 30.82
CA VAL A 257 20.71 -3.67 30.34
C VAL A 257 22.03 -3.04 30.79
N GLU A 258 22.16 -1.72 30.72
CA GLU A 258 23.33 -0.99 31.19
C GLU A 258 23.55 -1.14 32.70
N GLU A 259 22.48 -1.11 33.50
CA GLU A 259 22.54 -1.39 34.95
C GLU A 259 23.00 -2.83 35.22
N ALA A 260 22.45 -3.82 34.53
CA ALA A 260 22.86 -5.21 34.69
C ALA A 260 24.35 -5.40 34.32
N GLN A 261 24.81 -4.76 33.23
CA GLN A 261 26.21 -4.80 32.83
C GLN A 261 27.14 -4.17 33.87
N ARG A 262 26.74 -3.02 34.45
CA ARG A 262 27.47 -2.38 35.55
C ARG A 262 27.59 -3.31 36.75
N GLY A 263 26.49 -3.93 37.19
CA GLY A 263 26.49 -4.86 38.32
C GLY A 263 27.44 -6.05 38.12
N VAL A 264 27.48 -6.65 36.92
CA VAL A 264 28.43 -7.74 36.60
C VAL A 264 29.88 -7.26 36.68
N ARG A 265 30.19 -6.07 36.15
CA ARG A 265 31.55 -5.51 36.21
C ARG A 265 32.00 -5.22 37.64
N GLU A 266 31.10 -4.72 38.49
CA GLU A 266 31.40 -4.46 39.90
C GLU A 266 31.73 -5.75 40.67
N VAL A 267 30.97 -6.83 40.44
CA VAL A 267 31.25 -8.13 41.05
C VAL A 267 32.62 -8.68 40.60
N LEU A 268 32.93 -8.59 39.30
CA LEU A 268 34.22 -9.03 38.76
C LEU A 268 35.40 -8.25 39.36
N ALA A 269 35.29 -6.93 39.45
CA ALA A 269 36.32 -6.08 40.06
C ALA A 269 36.53 -6.42 41.55
N GLY A 270 35.45 -6.74 42.27
CA GLY A 270 35.50 -7.17 43.68
C GLY A 270 36.23 -8.50 43.86
N GLU A 271 35.93 -9.50 43.03
CA GLU A 271 36.59 -10.82 43.05
C GLU A 271 38.07 -10.71 42.69
N GLU A 272 38.42 -9.90 41.68
CA GLU A 272 39.81 -9.61 41.31
C GLU A 272 40.58 -9.01 42.49
N GLN A 273 40.06 -7.95 43.11
CA GLN A 273 40.70 -7.31 44.27
C GLN A 273 40.84 -8.28 45.46
N GLN A 274 39.86 -9.15 45.69
CA GLN A 274 39.95 -10.14 46.77
C GLN A 274 41.03 -11.18 46.48
N ALA A 275 41.13 -11.64 45.24
CA ALA A 275 42.15 -12.59 44.81
C ALA A 275 43.56 -12.00 44.92
N LEU A 276 43.74 -10.75 44.47
CA LEU A 276 44.99 -10.03 44.61
C LEU A 276 45.40 -9.89 46.08
N ARG A 277 44.49 -9.45 46.96
CA ARG A 277 44.78 -9.35 48.40
C ARG A 277 45.21 -10.69 49.03
N LYS A 278 44.58 -11.80 48.64
CA LYS A 278 44.98 -13.14 49.11
C LYS A 278 46.37 -13.52 48.60
N ALA A 279 46.66 -13.29 47.32
CA ALA A 279 47.97 -13.56 46.73
C ALA A 279 49.09 -12.72 47.38
N GLU A 280 48.83 -11.43 47.63
CA GLU A 280 49.76 -10.55 48.33
C GLU A 280 50.03 -10.98 49.77
N GLY A 281 49.00 -11.45 50.49
CA GLY A 281 49.16 -12.01 51.83
C GLY A 281 50.07 -13.25 51.85
N ILE A 282 49.90 -14.16 50.90
CA ILE A 282 50.77 -15.34 50.74
C ILE A 282 52.19 -14.92 50.39
N ARG A 283 52.36 -14.00 49.43
CA ARG A 283 53.67 -13.43 49.06
C ARG A 283 54.37 -12.89 50.29
N GLY A 284 53.71 -12.04 51.07
CA GLY A 284 54.28 -11.46 52.29
C GLY A 284 54.71 -12.52 53.32
N HIS A 285 53.91 -13.57 53.51
CA HIS A 285 54.28 -14.69 54.40
C HIS A 285 55.52 -15.45 53.90
N LEU A 286 55.58 -15.75 52.60
CA LEU A 286 56.72 -16.44 51.99
C LEU A 286 57.99 -15.58 52.04
N GLU A 287 57.89 -14.27 51.83
CA GLU A 287 59.01 -13.33 51.97
C GLU A 287 59.54 -13.32 53.40
N GLN A 288 58.66 -13.31 54.40
CA GLN A 288 59.04 -13.38 55.83
C GLN A 288 59.74 -14.70 56.17
N LYS A 289 59.16 -15.84 55.77
CA LYS A 289 59.75 -17.18 55.94
C LYS A 289 61.11 -17.29 55.25
N THR A 290 61.24 -16.76 54.03
CA THR A 290 62.50 -16.77 53.29
C THR A 290 63.57 -15.98 54.03
N THR A 291 63.21 -14.81 54.59
CA THR A 291 64.12 -13.98 55.38
C THR A 291 64.57 -14.70 56.65
N GLU A 292 63.66 -15.41 57.33
CA GLU A 292 63.98 -16.23 58.49
C GLU A 292 64.87 -17.42 58.15
N LEU A 293 64.61 -18.13 57.05
CA LEU A 293 65.47 -19.23 56.57
C LEU A 293 66.87 -18.73 56.22
N ARG A 294 67.00 -17.56 55.58
CA ARG A 294 68.32 -16.94 55.35
C ARG A 294 69.05 -16.63 56.66
N ARG A 295 68.32 -16.17 57.69
CA ARG A 295 68.88 -15.91 59.03
C ARG A 295 69.42 -17.20 59.66
N ILE A 296 68.65 -18.29 59.60
CA ILE A 296 69.05 -19.60 60.12
C ILE A 296 70.24 -20.16 59.33
N LEU A 297 70.22 -20.06 58.01
CA LEU A 297 71.34 -20.48 57.16
C LEU A 297 72.64 -19.74 57.53
N ALA A 298 72.57 -18.42 57.74
CA ALA A 298 73.72 -17.63 58.19
C ALA A 298 74.22 -18.05 59.59
N GLN A 299 73.32 -18.50 60.48
CA GLN A 299 73.70 -19.05 61.78
C GLN A 299 74.39 -20.41 61.64
N VAL A 300 73.89 -21.30 60.77
CA VAL A 300 74.51 -22.59 60.45
C VAL A 300 75.88 -22.40 59.82
N ASP A 301 76.04 -21.50 58.85
CA ASP A 301 77.33 -21.17 58.23
C ASP A 301 78.34 -20.63 59.25
N LYS A 302 77.87 -19.85 60.23
CA LYS A 302 78.71 -19.35 61.33
C LYS A 302 79.13 -20.48 62.27
N LEU A 303 78.23 -21.40 62.58
CA LEU A 303 78.52 -22.59 63.39
C LEU A 303 79.50 -23.54 62.69
N ASN A 304 79.37 -23.74 61.37
CA ASN A 304 80.29 -24.56 60.57
C ASN A 304 81.71 -23.99 60.52
N LYS A 305 81.87 -22.67 60.67
CA LYS A 305 83.18 -22.00 60.77
C LYS A 305 83.77 -21.98 62.18
N ASN A 306 83.00 -22.37 63.20
CA ASN A 306 83.43 -22.39 64.60
C ASN A 306 84.12 -23.73 64.93
N THR A 307 85.31 -23.66 65.54
CA THR A 307 86.14 -24.82 65.93
C THR A 307 85.75 -25.46 67.28
N SER A 308 84.64 -25.04 67.89
CA SER A 308 84.16 -25.50 69.22
C SER A 308 83.14 -26.64 69.07
N ASN A 309 83.50 -27.84 69.55
CA ASN A 309 82.66 -29.04 69.46
C ASN A 309 81.35 -28.93 70.29
N VAL A 310 81.26 -28.01 71.25
CA VAL A 310 80.11 -27.85 72.14
C VAL A 310 78.99 -27.05 71.47
N ASP A 311 79.34 -26.00 70.73
CA ASP A 311 78.36 -25.13 70.05
C ASP A 311 77.74 -25.78 68.80
N PHE A 312 78.41 -26.79 68.24
CA PHE A 312 78.01 -27.50 67.03
C PHE A 312 76.81 -28.46 67.23
N LEU A 313 76.57 -28.94 68.45
CA LEU A 313 75.62 -30.03 68.72
C LEU A 313 74.15 -29.59 68.91
N GLN A 314 73.83 -28.31 68.73
CA GLN A 314 72.52 -27.77 69.08
C GLN A 314 71.88 -27.08 67.87
N VAL A 315 71.01 -27.79 67.10
CA VAL A 315 69.81 -27.29 66.35
C VAL A 315 69.24 -28.37 65.40
N CYS A 316 67.91 -28.53 65.37
CA CYS A 316 67.13 -29.41 64.46
C CYS A 316 66.01 -28.69 63.68
N ASP A 317 65.71 -29.26 62.50
CA ASP A 317 64.48 -29.38 61.68
C ASP A 317 63.59 -28.18 61.25
N ILE A 318 63.35 -28.09 59.92
CA ILE A 318 62.30 -27.26 59.30
C ILE A 318 61.68 -27.98 58.08
N SER A 319 60.34 -28.01 58.01
CA SER A 319 59.55 -28.44 56.84
C SER A 319 58.56 -27.33 56.40
N LEU A 320 58.13 -27.35 55.14
CA LEU A 320 57.23 -26.37 54.49
C LEU A 320 56.13 -27.06 53.67
N PRO A 321 54.85 -26.61 53.75
CA PRO A 321 53.83 -26.94 52.76
C PRO A 321 53.58 -25.76 51.79
N GLY A 322 53.35 -26.09 50.51
CA GLY A 322 52.95 -25.15 49.46
C GLY A 322 51.43 -25.00 49.35
N VAL A 323 50.96 -23.81 48.97
CA VAL A 323 49.55 -23.50 48.69
C VAL A 323 49.43 -22.88 47.29
N TYR A 324 48.57 -23.46 46.47
CA TYR A 324 48.15 -22.95 45.15
C TYR A 324 46.73 -22.38 45.25
N ILE A 325 46.48 -21.21 44.67
CA ILE A 325 45.14 -20.61 44.56
C ILE A 325 44.71 -20.68 43.09
N ASP A 326 43.66 -21.47 42.80
CA ASP A 326 43.03 -21.51 41.49
C ASP A 326 41.96 -20.42 41.37
N LEU A 327 42.28 -19.35 40.64
CA LEU A 327 41.34 -18.26 40.31
C LEU A 327 40.68 -18.48 38.93
N THR A 328 41.34 -19.25 38.08
CA THR A 328 40.98 -19.48 36.67
C THR A 328 39.65 -20.20 36.54
N GLY A 329 39.39 -21.21 37.38
CA GLY A 329 38.13 -21.96 37.38
C GLY A 329 36.91 -21.11 37.78
N ARG A 330 37.07 -20.16 38.72
CA ARG A 330 35.95 -19.29 39.17
C ARG A 330 35.60 -18.22 38.14
N LEU A 331 36.59 -17.64 37.46
CA LEU A 331 36.37 -16.65 36.40
C LEU A 331 35.72 -17.28 35.15
N ALA A 332 36.09 -18.51 34.81
CA ALA A 332 35.46 -19.26 33.71
C ALA A 332 33.99 -19.58 34.01
N ALA A 333 33.66 -19.98 35.23
CA ALA A 333 32.27 -20.22 35.66
C ALA A 333 31.42 -18.94 35.62
N PHE A 334 31.96 -17.80 36.07
CA PHE A 334 31.29 -16.50 35.96
C PHE A 334 31.04 -16.10 34.50
N SER A 335 32.03 -16.26 33.63
CA SER A 335 31.89 -15.96 32.20
C SER A 335 30.81 -16.82 31.54
N HIS A 336 30.72 -18.11 31.89
CA HIS A 336 29.71 -19.00 31.34
C HIS A 336 28.29 -18.57 31.73
N VAL A 337 28.05 -18.31 33.02
CA VAL A 337 26.74 -17.88 33.52
C VAL A 337 26.30 -16.57 32.88
N VAL A 338 27.20 -15.59 32.73
CA VAL A 338 26.87 -14.30 32.11
C VAL A 338 26.50 -14.48 30.63
N VAL A 339 27.26 -15.27 29.87
CA VAL A 339 26.99 -15.50 28.44
C VAL A 339 25.68 -16.27 28.24
N GLU A 340 25.46 -17.33 29.02
CA GLU A 340 24.27 -18.17 28.92
C GLU A 340 23.00 -17.37 29.27
N CYS A 341 22.99 -16.66 30.40
CA CYS A 341 21.82 -15.86 30.80
C CYS A 341 21.55 -14.70 29.84
N THR A 342 22.58 -14.05 29.28
CA THR A 342 22.38 -12.94 28.33
C THR A 342 21.87 -13.42 26.98
N GLN A 343 22.35 -14.57 26.47
CA GLN A 343 21.83 -15.17 25.25
C GLN A 343 20.37 -15.61 25.41
N GLU A 344 20.02 -16.22 26.54
CA GLU A 344 18.65 -16.64 26.80
C GLU A 344 17.70 -15.43 26.86
N LEU A 345 18.06 -14.37 27.59
CA LEU A 345 17.27 -13.13 27.66
C LEU A 345 17.10 -12.46 26.29
N CYS A 346 18.15 -12.39 25.47
CA CYS A 346 18.07 -11.86 24.11
C CYS A 346 17.13 -12.68 23.23
N SER A 347 17.21 -14.01 23.31
CA SER A 347 16.35 -14.90 22.54
C SER A 347 14.88 -14.79 22.92
N GLN A 348 14.57 -14.72 24.23
CA GLN A 348 13.22 -14.57 24.76
C GLN A 348 12.63 -13.19 24.42
N LEU A 349 13.45 -12.14 24.47
CA LEU A 349 13.04 -10.79 24.08
C LEU A 349 12.65 -10.76 22.59
N LEU A 350 13.53 -11.26 21.71
CA LEU A 350 13.29 -11.26 20.26
C LEU A 350 12.07 -12.11 19.87
N SER A 351 11.93 -13.32 20.42
CA SER A 351 10.78 -14.18 20.14
C SER A 351 9.48 -13.56 20.66
N SER A 352 9.47 -13.05 21.90
CA SER A 352 8.26 -12.45 22.48
C SER A 352 7.77 -11.24 21.69
N TYR A 353 8.66 -10.35 21.26
CA TYR A 353 8.29 -9.20 20.42
C TYR A 353 7.83 -9.64 19.03
N THR A 354 8.59 -10.54 18.38
CA THR A 354 8.28 -10.98 17.01
C THR A 354 6.95 -11.72 16.95
N ASP A 355 6.67 -12.60 17.92
CA ASP A 355 5.43 -13.37 17.98
C ASP A 355 4.23 -12.49 18.29
N LYS A 356 4.34 -11.57 19.26
CA LYS A 356 3.25 -10.64 19.61
C LYS A 356 2.94 -9.65 18.49
N LEU A 357 3.97 -9.11 17.83
CA LEU A 357 3.79 -8.24 16.67
C LEU A 357 3.22 -9.02 15.47
N ALA A 358 3.67 -10.26 15.26
CA ALA A 358 3.11 -11.11 14.23
C ALA A 358 1.64 -11.48 14.52
N ASP A 359 1.26 -11.69 15.78
CA ASP A 359 -0.12 -11.96 16.18
C ASP A 359 -1.03 -10.75 15.96
N MET A 360 -0.54 -9.54 16.30
CA MET A 360 -1.23 -8.29 15.96
C MET A 360 -1.42 -8.09 14.45
N CYS A 361 -0.47 -8.56 13.63
CA CYS A 361 -0.55 -8.46 12.16
C CYS A 361 -1.33 -9.62 11.50
N LYS A 362 -1.76 -10.64 12.26
CA LYS A 362 -2.50 -11.80 11.73
C LYS A 362 -4.02 -11.61 11.75
N SER A 363 -4.53 -10.58 12.42
CA SER A 363 -5.95 -10.27 12.42
C SER A 363 -6.31 -9.51 11.15
N ASP A 364 -6.93 -10.19 10.18
CA ASP A 364 -8.05 -9.70 9.34
C ASP A 364 -8.30 -10.58 8.09
N ALA A 365 -7.35 -11.43 7.70
CA ALA A 365 -7.48 -12.23 6.47
C ALA A 365 -8.49 -13.41 6.55
N SER A 366 -9.00 -13.76 7.74
CA SER A 366 -9.78 -14.98 7.97
C SER A 366 -11.31 -14.83 7.85
N ASN A 367 -11.84 -13.65 7.49
CA ASN A 367 -13.29 -13.40 7.42
C ASN A 367 -13.74 -12.72 6.12
N LEU A 368 -13.20 -13.10 4.96
CA LEU A 368 -13.70 -12.54 3.70
C LEU A 368 -15.16 -12.96 3.43
N THR A 369 -16.01 -11.99 3.15
CA THR A 369 -17.43 -12.21 2.83
C THR A 369 -17.84 -11.44 1.58
N PHE A 370 -18.71 -12.02 0.77
CA PHE A 370 -19.27 -11.38 -0.42
C PHE A 370 -20.22 -10.25 -0.03
N ASN A 371 -20.08 -9.10 -0.69
CA ASN A 371 -20.90 -7.92 -0.45
C ASN A 371 -22.23 -8.00 -1.21
N LEU A 372 -23.33 -8.11 -0.46
CA LEU A 372 -24.71 -8.15 -0.96
C LEU A 372 -25.09 -6.94 -1.83
N ASN A 373 -24.54 -5.76 -1.55
CA ASN A 373 -24.84 -4.55 -2.30
C ASN A 373 -24.19 -4.55 -3.69
N THR A 374 -23.06 -5.24 -3.85
CA THR A 374 -22.37 -5.33 -5.14
C THR A 374 -22.88 -6.48 -6.01
N ALA A 375 -23.43 -7.53 -5.40
CA ALA A 375 -23.82 -8.75 -6.09
C ALA A 375 -24.87 -8.50 -7.18
N HIS A 376 -24.55 -8.93 -8.41
CA HIS A 376 -25.51 -8.91 -9.51
C HIS A 376 -26.77 -9.73 -9.21
N MET A 377 -27.94 -9.33 -9.74
CA MET A 377 -29.26 -9.92 -9.39
C MET A 377 -29.42 -11.43 -9.68
N PHE A 378 -28.68 -11.99 -10.64
CA PHE A 378 -28.63 -13.43 -10.91
C PHE A 378 -27.67 -14.23 -10.01
N LEU A 379 -26.92 -13.55 -9.15
CA LEU A 379 -26.02 -14.21 -8.19
C LEU A 379 -26.74 -14.37 -6.86
N ARG A 380 -26.56 -15.53 -6.23
CA ARG A 380 -27.08 -15.81 -4.90
C ARG A 380 -25.95 -15.98 -3.92
N LEU A 381 -25.95 -15.19 -2.85
CA LEU A 381 -25.06 -15.36 -1.72
C LEU A 381 -25.65 -16.35 -0.70
N THR A 382 -24.81 -17.24 -0.19
CA THR A 382 -25.16 -18.31 0.75
C THR A 382 -23.98 -18.58 1.70
N LYS A 383 -24.19 -19.44 2.73
CA LYS A 383 -23.19 -19.75 3.76
C LYS A 383 -22.60 -18.47 4.37
N GLU A 384 -23.44 -17.66 5.02
CA GLU A 384 -22.99 -16.41 5.67
C GLU A 384 -22.23 -15.50 4.70
N ASN A 385 -22.68 -15.45 3.44
CA ASN A 385 -22.06 -14.72 2.33
C ASN A 385 -20.63 -15.16 1.97
N GLN A 386 -20.19 -16.36 2.32
CA GLN A 386 -18.89 -16.90 1.88
C GLN A 386 -18.99 -17.72 0.59
N LYS A 387 -20.22 -17.99 0.12
CA LYS A 387 -20.46 -18.71 -1.14
C LYS A 387 -21.36 -17.91 -2.07
N VAL A 388 -20.92 -17.72 -3.31
CA VAL A 388 -21.71 -17.14 -4.40
C VAL A 388 -21.99 -18.19 -5.47
N ALA A 389 -23.21 -18.20 -6.01
CA ALA A 389 -23.58 -19.07 -7.13
C ALA A 389 -24.40 -18.30 -8.17
N ASN A 390 -24.20 -18.59 -9.45
CA ASN A 390 -25.02 -18.08 -10.53
C ASN A 390 -26.27 -18.94 -10.72
N THR A 391 -27.44 -18.38 -10.42
CA THR A 391 -28.74 -19.06 -10.46
C THR A 391 -29.60 -18.63 -11.64
N THR A 392 -29.00 -18.12 -12.73
CA THR A 392 -29.72 -17.75 -13.95
C THR A 392 -30.68 -18.88 -14.39
N PRO A 393 -31.95 -18.58 -14.75
CA PRO A 393 -32.53 -17.25 -14.98
C PRO A 393 -33.24 -16.63 -13.77
N TRP A 394 -33.09 -17.18 -12.56
CA TRP A 394 -33.75 -16.66 -11.37
C TRP A 394 -33.06 -15.41 -10.84
N GLN A 395 -33.77 -14.28 -10.81
CA GLN A 395 -33.33 -13.03 -10.17
C GLN A 395 -33.68 -13.04 -8.68
N HIS A 396 -32.77 -12.50 -7.88
CA HIS A 396 -32.99 -12.30 -6.44
C HIS A 396 -33.44 -10.86 -6.18
N SER A 397 -34.33 -10.71 -5.20
CA SER A 397 -34.91 -9.42 -4.79
C SER A 397 -33.93 -8.60 -3.94
N TYR A 398 -32.83 -8.17 -4.55
CA TYR A 398 -31.90 -7.26 -3.90
C TYR A 398 -32.33 -5.80 -4.01
N PRO A 399 -32.01 -4.94 -3.03
CA PRO A 399 -32.29 -3.50 -3.11
C PRO A 399 -31.57 -2.85 -4.29
N ASP A 400 -32.21 -1.89 -4.94
CA ASP A 400 -31.55 -1.09 -5.97
C ASP A 400 -30.62 -0.06 -5.30
N VAL A 401 -29.32 -0.25 -5.51
CA VAL A 401 -28.25 0.56 -4.92
C VAL A 401 -27.18 0.85 -5.96
N PRO A 402 -26.49 2.02 -5.91
CA PRO A 402 -25.48 2.40 -6.90
C PRO A 402 -24.33 1.39 -7.04
N GLU A 403 -23.96 0.71 -5.95
CA GLU A 403 -22.83 -0.23 -5.88
C GLU A 403 -23.08 -1.56 -6.61
N ARG A 404 -24.34 -1.84 -6.98
CA ARG A 404 -24.74 -3.10 -7.59
C ARG A 404 -24.30 -3.19 -9.04
N PHE A 405 -23.61 -4.28 -9.39
CA PHE A 405 -23.34 -4.61 -10.78
C PHE A 405 -24.64 -4.94 -11.52
N GLU A 406 -24.88 -4.21 -12.60
CA GLU A 406 -26.13 -4.30 -13.38
C GLU A 406 -26.02 -5.22 -14.60
N HIS A 407 -24.87 -5.19 -15.29
CA HIS A 407 -24.69 -5.93 -16.55
C HIS A 407 -23.87 -7.20 -16.37
N TRP A 408 -22.72 -7.07 -15.69
CA TRP A 408 -21.79 -8.16 -15.47
C TRP A 408 -22.18 -8.95 -14.23
N ARG A 409 -22.23 -10.28 -14.33
CA ARG A 409 -22.57 -11.20 -13.22
C ARG A 409 -21.43 -11.28 -12.18
N GLN A 410 -21.17 -10.15 -11.54
CA GLN A 410 -20.03 -9.91 -10.66
C GLN A 410 -20.45 -9.67 -9.22
N VAL A 411 -19.51 -9.91 -8.31
CA VAL A 411 -19.61 -9.57 -6.90
C VAL A 411 -18.23 -9.24 -6.35
N LEU A 412 -18.15 -8.27 -5.44
CA LEU A 412 -16.96 -7.99 -4.64
C LEU A 412 -17.14 -8.51 -3.22
N THR A 413 -16.04 -8.63 -2.49
CA THR A 413 -16.07 -8.81 -1.03
C THR A 413 -16.35 -7.48 -0.31
N VAL A 414 -16.68 -7.56 0.98
CA VAL A 414 -16.85 -6.40 1.85
C VAL A 414 -15.48 -5.86 2.28
N GLU A 415 -14.58 -6.77 2.60
CA GLU A 415 -13.23 -6.51 3.05
C GLU A 415 -12.32 -6.11 1.87
N SER A 416 -11.27 -5.35 2.17
CA SER A 416 -10.28 -4.92 1.17
C SER A 416 -8.87 -5.00 1.73
N PHE A 417 -7.90 -5.09 0.83
CA PHE A 417 -6.48 -5.12 1.16
C PHE A 417 -5.82 -3.82 0.73
N TYR A 418 -5.24 -3.11 1.69
CA TYR A 418 -4.63 -1.80 1.47
C TYR A 418 -3.30 -1.61 2.22
N LEU A 419 -2.82 -2.65 2.90
CA LEU A 419 -1.53 -2.69 3.60
C LEU A 419 -1.08 -4.13 3.81
N GLY A 420 0.22 -4.36 3.91
CA GLY A 420 0.77 -5.65 4.31
C GLY A 420 0.53 -6.78 3.32
N ARG A 421 0.53 -8.01 3.86
CA ARG A 421 0.45 -9.26 3.10
C ARG A 421 -0.79 -10.04 3.49
N HIS A 422 -1.55 -10.47 2.50
CA HIS A 422 -2.81 -11.19 2.67
C HIS A 422 -2.80 -12.49 1.87
N TYR A 423 -3.48 -13.50 2.40
CA TYR A 423 -3.67 -14.76 1.72
C TYR A 423 -5.07 -15.29 1.97
N PHE A 424 -5.74 -15.73 0.92
CA PHE A 424 -7.03 -16.42 1.03
C PHE A 424 -7.15 -17.49 -0.05
N GLU A 425 -8.00 -18.49 0.20
CA GLU A 425 -8.23 -19.58 -0.73
C GLU A 425 -9.68 -19.57 -1.21
N VAL A 426 -9.88 -19.95 -2.47
CA VAL A 426 -11.22 -20.11 -3.04
C VAL A 426 -11.35 -21.41 -3.81
N GLU A 427 -12.52 -22.02 -3.69
CA GLU A 427 -12.94 -23.13 -4.55
C GLU A 427 -13.91 -22.61 -5.58
N ALA A 428 -13.51 -22.65 -6.85
CA ALA A 428 -14.37 -22.33 -7.98
C ALA A 428 -15.00 -23.60 -8.55
N ARG A 429 -16.21 -23.48 -9.10
CA ARG A 429 -16.89 -24.54 -9.84
C ARG A 429 -17.58 -23.93 -11.05
N GLY A 430 -17.54 -24.66 -12.16
CA GLY A 430 -18.09 -24.22 -13.44
C GLY A 430 -17.03 -23.53 -14.29
N GLU A 431 -17.05 -23.84 -15.58
CA GLU A 431 -16.12 -23.28 -16.55
C GLU A 431 -16.39 -21.78 -16.79
N GLY A 432 -15.34 -20.99 -16.97
CA GLY A 432 -15.41 -19.56 -17.25
C GLY A 432 -15.51 -18.69 -16.00
N VAL A 433 -15.35 -19.23 -14.80
CA VAL A 433 -15.27 -18.43 -13.56
C VAL A 433 -13.98 -17.62 -13.56
N HIS A 434 -14.09 -16.37 -13.11
CA HIS A 434 -12.99 -15.45 -12.95
C HIS A 434 -12.86 -15.06 -11.48
N VAL A 435 -11.63 -15.06 -10.99
CA VAL A 435 -11.24 -14.66 -9.64
C VAL A 435 -10.11 -13.66 -9.75
N GLY A 436 -10.23 -12.52 -9.08
CA GLY A 436 -9.22 -11.49 -9.16
C GLY A 436 -9.34 -10.47 -8.04
N LEU A 437 -8.62 -9.37 -8.19
CA LEU A 437 -8.76 -8.19 -7.37
C LEU A 437 -8.96 -6.96 -8.25
N THR A 438 -9.74 -6.01 -7.75
CA THR A 438 -10.04 -4.74 -8.44
C THR A 438 -10.21 -3.63 -7.41
N TYR A 439 -10.09 -2.38 -7.87
CA TYR A 439 -10.48 -1.21 -7.06
C TYR A 439 -12.00 -1.08 -6.96
N ASN A 440 -12.46 -0.45 -5.88
CA ASN A 440 -13.89 -0.21 -5.69
C ASN A 440 -14.47 0.77 -6.73
N SER A 441 -13.61 1.55 -7.40
CA SER A 441 -13.94 2.51 -8.45
C SER A 441 -14.40 1.87 -9.77
N ILE A 442 -14.35 0.54 -9.91
CA ILE A 442 -14.90 -0.16 -11.09
C ILE A 442 -16.35 0.23 -11.38
N ASN A 443 -16.67 0.47 -12.65
CA ASN A 443 -17.98 0.95 -13.06
C ASN A 443 -19.06 -0.14 -12.86
N ARG A 444 -20.12 0.17 -12.12
CA ARG A 444 -21.18 -0.80 -11.76
C ARG A 444 -22.26 -0.96 -12.82
N LYS A 445 -22.41 0.04 -13.69
CA LYS A 445 -23.54 0.17 -14.62
C LYS A 445 -23.12 0.05 -16.10
N SER A 446 -21.81 0.04 -16.39
CA SER A 446 -21.29 -0.11 -17.75
C SER A 446 -21.55 -1.51 -18.33
N GLN A 447 -22.03 -1.55 -19.58
CA GLN A 447 -22.13 -2.76 -20.39
C GLN A 447 -20.80 -3.13 -21.06
N GLY A 448 -19.86 -2.19 -21.16
CA GLY A 448 -18.54 -2.38 -21.78
C GLY A 448 -17.49 -2.97 -20.84
N SER A 449 -16.25 -3.06 -21.32
CA SER A 449 -15.10 -3.61 -20.60
C SER A 449 -14.80 -2.87 -19.28
N SER A 450 -15.09 -1.56 -19.20
CA SER A 450 -14.92 -0.76 -17.99
C SER A 450 -15.74 -1.25 -16.78
N GLY A 451 -16.84 -1.98 -17.03
CA GLY A 451 -17.64 -2.59 -15.97
C GLY A 451 -17.19 -4.00 -15.58
N CYS A 452 -16.22 -4.59 -16.28
CA CYS A 452 -15.76 -5.96 -16.09
C CYS A 452 -14.39 -6.02 -15.40
N ILE A 453 -14.19 -6.99 -14.51
CA ILE A 453 -12.91 -7.20 -13.81
C ILE A 453 -11.77 -7.62 -14.74
N THR A 454 -12.05 -7.95 -16.00
CA THR A 454 -11.03 -8.26 -17.01
C THR A 454 -10.57 -7.03 -17.79
N GLY A 455 -11.37 -5.96 -17.82
CA GLY A 455 -11.23 -4.87 -18.79
C GLY A 455 -10.46 -3.64 -18.32
N ASN A 456 -10.15 -3.54 -17.02
CA ASN A 456 -9.53 -2.35 -16.44
C ASN A 456 -8.04 -2.57 -16.14
N ASP A 457 -7.25 -1.50 -16.19
CA ASP A 457 -5.82 -1.46 -15.80
C ASP A 457 -5.60 -1.47 -14.29
N PHE A 458 -6.66 -1.30 -13.50
CA PHE A 458 -6.68 -1.50 -12.06
C PHE A 458 -7.36 -2.82 -11.63
N SER A 459 -7.48 -3.78 -12.55
CA SER A 459 -8.00 -5.12 -12.25
C SER A 459 -7.04 -6.20 -12.70
N TRP A 460 -6.87 -7.22 -11.87
CA TRP A 460 -5.98 -8.35 -12.11
C TRP A 460 -6.71 -9.63 -11.82
N CYS A 461 -6.84 -10.48 -12.82
CA CYS A 461 -7.79 -11.58 -12.79
C CYS A 461 -7.17 -12.88 -13.32
N LEU A 462 -7.64 -13.99 -12.78
CA LEU A 462 -7.40 -15.34 -13.24
C LEU A 462 -8.73 -15.97 -13.64
N GLN A 463 -8.83 -16.41 -14.90
CA GLN A 463 -9.96 -17.14 -15.44
C GLN A 463 -9.68 -18.64 -15.44
N TRP A 464 -10.64 -19.44 -15.01
CA TRP A 464 -10.61 -20.89 -15.18
C TRP A 464 -11.44 -21.32 -16.41
N LYS A 465 -10.78 -21.90 -17.43
CA LYS A 465 -11.39 -22.41 -18.68
C LYS A 465 -11.77 -23.90 -18.64
N GLY A 466 -11.90 -24.50 -17.46
CA GLY A 466 -12.16 -25.93 -17.29
C GLY A 466 -10.90 -26.81 -17.32
N ARG A 467 -10.00 -26.61 -18.29
CA ARG A 467 -8.75 -27.40 -18.44
C ARG A 467 -7.46 -26.60 -18.32
N SER A 468 -7.57 -25.28 -18.33
CA SER A 468 -6.43 -24.36 -18.26
C SER A 468 -6.86 -23.07 -17.59
N PHE A 469 -5.87 -22.24 -17.28
CA PHE A 469 -6.09 -20.90 -16.78
C PHE A 469 -5.76 -19.84 -17.85
N SER A 470 -6.31 -18.65 -17.68
CA SER A 470 -5.89 -17.47 -18.44
C SER A 470 -5.82 -16.27 -17.50
N ALA A 471 -4.71 -15.54 -17.58
CA ALA A 471 -4.52 -14.29 -16.88
C ALA A 471 -5.18 -13.15 -17.66
N TRP A 472 -5.89 -12.26 -16.97
CA TRP A 472 -6.60 -11.12 -17.54
C TRP A 472 -6.21 -9.83 -16.83
N HIS A 473 -5.84 -8.82 -17.61
CA HIS A 473 -5.51 -7.47 -17.14
C HIS A 473 -5.66 -6.47 -18.30
N ALA A 474 -6.29 -5.31 -18.06
CA ALA A 474 -6.45 -4.25 -19.06
C ALA A 474 -7.01 -4.75 -20.41
N ASP A 475 -8.01 -5.63 -20.37
CA ASP A 475 -8.66 -6.25 -21.53
C ASP A 475 -7.76 -7.18 -22.37
N VAL A 476 -6.60 -7.54 -21.82
CA VAL A 476 -5.65 -8.47 -22.45
C VAL A 476 -5.73 -9.84 -21.77
N GLU A 477 -5.97 -10.86 -22.59
CA GLU A 477 -5.92 -12.26 -22.18
C GLU A 477 -4.52 -12.85 -22.42
N THR A 478 -3.93 -13.46 -21.40
CA THR A 478 -2.70 -14.24 -21.49
C THR A 478 -2.98 -15.70 -21.13
N PRO A 479 -2.98 -16.63 -22.10
CA PRO A 479 -3.16 -18.06 -21.83
C PRO A 479 -2.04 -18.61 -20.94
N LEU A 480 -2.40 -19.46 -19.98
CA LEU A 480 -1.47 -20.10 -19.05
C LEU A 480 -1.42 -21.62 -19.28
N LEU A 481 -0.50 -22.29 -18.60
CA LEU A 481 -0.29 -23.74 -18.72
C LEU A 481 -1.58 -24.54 -18.43
N GLU A 482 -1.71 -25.68 -19.10
CA GLU A 482 -2.78 -26.65 -18.86
C GLU A 482 -2.55 -27.34 -17.52
N ASP A 483 -3.21 -26.83 -16.49
CA ASP A 483 -3.22 -27.41 -15.16
C ASP A 483 -4.60 -27.20 -14.53
N THR A 484 -5.00 -28.08 -13.62
CA THR A 484 -6.30 -28.00 -12.97
C THR A 484 -6.18 -28.10 -11.47
N PHE A 485 -6.69 -27.09 -10.78
CA PHE A 485 -6.75 -27.05 -9.32
C PHE A 485 -8.19 -26.83 -8.88
N ALA A 486 -8.68 -27.67 -7.98
CA ALA A 486 -10.00 -27.49 -7.37
C ALA A 486 -10.04 -26.23 -6.47
N ARG A 487 -8.88 -25.86 -5.93
CA ARG A 487 -8.70 -24.74 -5.02
C ARG A 487 -7.57 -23.84 -5.49
N VAL A 488 -7.82 -22.53 -5.47
CA VAL A 488 -6.86 -21.50 -5.86
C VAL A 488 -6.56 -20.64 -4.63
N GLY A 489 -5.29 -20.52 -4.28
CA GLY A 489 -4.79 -19.59 -3.28
C GLY A 489 -4.39 -18.27 -3.91
N ILE A 490 -4.78 -17.17 -3.30
CA ILE A 490 -4.50 -15.83 -3.77
C ILE A 490 -3.68 -15.13 -2.71
N TYR A 491 -2.48 -14.69 -3.08
CA TYR A 491 -1.56 -13.96 -2.24
C TYR A 491 -1.41 -12.53 -2.73
N VAL A 492 -1.53 -11.59 -1.80
CA VAL A 492 -1.35 -10.16 -2.04
C VAL A 492 -0.22 -9.67 -1.15
N ASP A 493 0.76 -9.02 -1.71
CA ASP A 493 1.74 -8.19 -1.00
C ASP A 493 1.52 -6.76 -1.47
N TYR A 494 0.75 -6.00 -0.69
CA TYR A 494 0.33 -4.66 -1.08
C TYR A 494 1.54 -3.72 -1.13
N ASP A 495 2.38 -3.76 -0.10
CA ASP A 495 3.59 -2.93 0.00
C ASP A 495 4.66 -3.33 -1.03
N GLY A 496 4.76 -4.63 -1.34
CA GLY A 496 5.69 -5.18 -2.32
C GLY A 496 5.16 -5.18 -3.77
N GLY A 497 3.94 -4.69 -4.00
CA GLY A 497 3.33 -4.61 -5.34
C GLY A 497 3.18 -5.97 -6.03
N THR A 498 2.96 -7.05 -5.29
CA THR A 498 2.85 -8.42 -5.84
C THR A 498 1.46 -8.99 -5.63
N LEU A 499 0.87 -9.53 -6.69
CA LEU A 499 -0.32 -10.38 -6.62
C LEU A 499 0.00 -11.72 -7.28
N ALA A 500 -0.16 -12.82 -6.55
CA ALA A 500 0.16 -14.16 -7.04
C ALA A 500 -1.01 -15.13 -6.83
N PHE A 501 -1.23 -15.98 -7.82
CA PHE A 501 -2.22 -17.04 -7.83
C PHE A 501 -1.53 -18.39 -7.77
N TYR A 502 -1.99 -19.25 -6.87
CA TYR A 502 -1.43 -20.56 -6.62
C TYR A 502 -2.50 -21.64 -6.76
N GLY A 503 -2.15 -22.75 -7.39
CA GLY A 503 -2.91 -23.98 -7.31
C GLY A 503 -2.63 -24.69 -5.99
N VAL A 504 -3.67 -25.01 -5.23
CA VAL A 504 -3.53 -25.67 -3.92
C VAL A 504 -3.91 -27.15 -4.05
N ALA A 505 -2.92 -28.01 -3.83
CA ALA A 505 -3.05 -29.46 -3.79
C ALA A 505 -2.15 -30.01 -2.66
N ASN A 506 -1.28 -30.99 -2.92
CA ASN A 506 -0.28 -31.46 -1.92
C ASN A 506 0.83 -30.42 -1.61
N GLY A 507 0.75 -29.25 -2.23
CA GLY A 507 1.61 -28.08 -2.06
C GLY A 507 0.99 -26.89 -2.80
N MET A 508 1.70 -25.76 -2.83
CA MET A 508 1.30 -24.57 -3.59
C MET A 508 2.10 -24.49 -4.89
N ILE A 509 1.42 -24.52 -6.03
CA ILE A 509 2.03 -24.39 -7.37
C ILE A 509 1.69 -23.02 -7.92
N LEU A 510 2.68 -22.21 -8.27
CA LEU A 510 2.44 -20.88 -8.84
C LEU A 510 1.76 -21.01 -10.21
N ILE A 511 0.55 -20.46 -10.35
CA ILE A 511 -0.19 -20.38 -11.61
C ILE A 511 0.24 -19.12 -12.38
N HIS A 512 0.19 -17.97 -11.70
CA HIS A 512 0.53 -16.69 -12.30
C HIS A 512 0.90 -15.65 -11.24
N LYS A 513 1.71 -14.67 -11.63
CA LYS A 513 2.09 -13.55 -10.77
C LYS A 513 1.99 -12.24 -11.57
N TYR A 514 1.30 -11.27 -11.01
CA TYR A 514 1.34 -9.88 -11.40
C TYR A 514 2.30 -9.09 -10.51
N GLN A 515 2.93 -8.09 -11.13
CA GLN A 515 3.70 -7.06 -10.44
C GLN A 515 3.07 -5.72 -10.81
N ALA A 516 2.57 -4.98 -9.84
CA ALA A 516 1.85 -3.73 -10.05
C ALA A 516 2.03 -2.78 -8.86
N GLU A 517 1.86 -1.49 -9.11
CA GLU A 517 1.75 -0.48 -8.06
C GLU A 517 0.28 -0.29 -7.72
N PHE A 518 -0.10 -0.60 -6.48
CA PHE A 518 -1.48 -0.46 -6.02
C PHE A 518 -1.72 0.93 -5.45
N LEU A 519 -2.76 1.60 -5.93
CA LEU A 519 -3.09 3.00 -5.64
C LEU A 519 -4.33 3.15 -4.75
N GLU A 520 -5.20 2.15 -4.77
CA GLU A 520 -6.42 2.08 -3.96
C GLU A 520 -6.50 0.73 -3.22
N PRO A 521 -7.36 0.60 -2.21
CA PRO A 521 -7.67 -0.69 -1.61
C PRO A 521 -8.15 -1.71 -2.64
N LEU A 522 -7.57 -2.91 -2.59
CA LEU A 522 -7.91 -4.03 -3.47
C LEU A 522 -9.04 -4.86 -2.88
N TYR A 523 -10.10 -5.06 -3.65
CA TYR A 523 -11.23 -5.91 -3.28
C TYR A 523 -11.17 -7.21 -4.08
N PRO A 524 -11.16 -8.39 -3.42
CA PRO A 524 -11.45 -9.65 -4.08
C PRO A 524 -12.74 -9.57 -4.90
N ALA A 525 -12.64 -9.95 -6.17
CA ALA A 525 -13.65 -9.76 -7.19
C ALA A 525 -13.87 -11.04 -8.00
N PHE A 526 -15.14 -11.32 -8.29
CA PHE A 526 -15.54 -12.60 -8.84
C PHE A 526 -16.56 -12.40 -9.95
N TRP A 527 -16.32 -12.99 -11.11
CA TRP A 527 -17.25 -13.00 -12.24
C TRP A 527 -17.67 -14.43 -12.58
N LEU A 528 -18.98 -14.68 -12.54
CA LEU A 528 -19.59 -15.99 -12.73
C LEU A 528 -20.51 -15.97 -13.97
N PRO A 529 -19.98 -16.12 -15.20
CA PRO A 529 -20.77 -15.91 -16.42
C PRO A 529 -21.78 -17.03 -16.69
N LYS A 530 -21.41 -18.29 -16.41
CA LYS A 530 -22.21 -19.47 -16.77
C LYS A 530 -23.18 -19.88 -15.65
N LYS A 531 -24.32 -20.45 -16.03
CA LYS A 531 -25.30 -21.03 -15.10
C LYS A 531 -24.65 -22.11 -14.24
N GLU A 532 -25.06 -22.23 -12.99
CA GLU A 532 -24.58 -23.25 -12.02
C GLU A 532 -23.09 -23.15 -11.66
N SER A 533 -22.39 -22.11 -12.13
CA SER A 533 -21.07 -21.76 -11.59
C SER A 533 -21.19 -21.26 -10.16
N ALA A 534 -20.20 -21.56 -9.33
CA ALA A 534 -20.16 -21.15 -7.94
C ALA A 534 -18.73 -20.91 -7.47
N VAL A 535 -18.57 -20.01 -6.51
CA VAL A 535 -17.31 -19.78 -5.80
C VAL A 535 -17.57 -19.84 -4.30
N LEU A 536 -16.71 -20.55 -3.58
CA LEU A 536 -16.67 -20.61 -2.13
C LEU A 536 -15.34 -20.03 -1.66
N ILE A 537 -15.39 -19.06 -0.75
CA ILE A 537 -14.23 -18.61 0.01
C ILE A 537 -14.00 -19.65 1.12
N CYS A 538 -12.77 -20.15 1.23
CA CYS A 538 -12.40 -21.23 2.14
C CYS A 538 -11.42 -20.72 3.19
N ASP A 539 -11.50 -21.28 4.41
CA ASP A 539 -10.43 -21.13 5.38
C ASP A 539 -9.23 -21.98 4.91
N PRO A 540 -8.01 -21.42 4.78
CA PRO A 540 -6.80 -22.17 4.42
C PRO A 540 -6.50 -23.39 5.30
N ARG A 541 -7.09 -23.46 6.51
CA ARG A 541 -6.97 -24.60 7.43
C ARG A 541 -7.95 -25.74 7.13
N GLU A 542 -8.95 -25.53 6.28
CA GLU A 542 -9.91 -26.56 5.88
C GLU A 542 -9.26 -27.59 4.94
N ALA A 543 -9.51 -28.87 5.22
CA ALA A 543 -9.00 -29.97 4.41
C ALA A 543 -9.39 -29.82 2.93
N LEU A 544 -8.47 -30.20 2.04
CA LEU A 544 -8.71 -30.21 0.60
C LEU A 544 -9.86 -31.16 0.25
N PRO A 545 -10.67 -30.81 -0.76
CA PRO A 545 -11.73 -31.70 -1.22
C PRO A 545 -11.11 -33.01 -1.71
N GLN A 546 -11.56 -34.14 -1.15
CA GLN A 546 -11.08 -35.46 -1.56
C GLN A 546 -11.40 -35.67 -3.05
N SER A 547 -10.36 -35.91 -3.85
CA SER A 547 -10.46 -36.34 -5.23
C SER A 547 -11.17 -37.70 -5.29
N GLY A 548 -12.49 -37.69 -5.48
CA GLY A 548 -13.32 -38.91 -5.47
C GLY A 548 -14.81 -38.69 -5.22
N SER A 549 -15.24 -37.47 -4.87
CA SER A 549 -16.67 -37.15 -4.86
C SER A 549 -17.16 -36.83 -6.29
N THR A 550 -17.63 -37.87 -6.99
CA THR A 550 -18.40 -37.72 -8.23
C THR A 550 -19.72 -37.01 -7.92
N PHE A 551 -19.72 -35.68 -7.86
CA PHE A 551 -20.96 -34.90 -7.94
C PHE A 551 -21.43 -34.89 -9.40
N MET A 552 -22.14 -35.97 -9.72
CA MET A 552 -23.11 -36.17 -10.81
C MET A 552 -22.64 -35.99 -12.25
N SER A 553 -22.43 -37.12 -12.92
CA SER A 553 -22.59 -37.27 -14.37
C SER A 553 -23.99 -36.77 -14.81
N PRO A 554 -24.15 -36.25 -16.04
CA PRO A 554 -25.46 -35.87 -16.57
C PRO A 554 -26.39 -37.10 -16.65
N PRO A 555 -27.71 -36.92 -16.48
CA PRO A 555 -28.65 -38.03 -16.49
C PRO A 555 -28.60 -38.73 -17.84
N SER A 556 -28.24 -40.01 -17.83
CA SER A 556 -28.44 -40.92 -18.94
C SER A 556 -29.93 -40.97 -19.29
N THR A 557 -30.25 -40.67 -20.54
CA THR A 557 -31.57 -40.83 -21.15
C THR A 557 -32.19 -42.19 -20.78
N PRO A 558 -33.42 -42.24 -20.26
CA PRO A 558 -34.07 -43.51 -19.98
C PRO A 558 -34.37 -44.23 -21.30
N SER A 559 -33.82 -45.44 -21.42
CA SER A 559 -34.21 -46.42 -22.41
C SER A 559 -35.68 -46.83 -22.19
N SER A 560 -36.46 -46.77 -23.27
CA SER A 560 -37.87 -47.17 -23.28
C SER A 560 -38.06 -48.61 -22.78
N PRO A 561 -39.03 -48.88 -21.89
CA PRO A 561 -39.37 -50.25 -21.56
C PRO A 561 -40.19 -50.89 -22.69
N LEU A 562 -39.77 -52.08 -23.09
CA LEU A 562 -40.52 -52.99 -23.95
C LEU A 562 -41.89 -53.31 -23.33
N VAL A 563 -42.94 -53.17 -24.13
CA VAL A 563 -44.30 -53.60 -23.82
C VAL A 563 -44.38 -55.13 -23.92
N PRO A 564 -44.86 -55.87 -22.91
CA PRO A 564 -45.24 -57.26 -23.08
C PRO A 564 -46.63 -57.31 -23.73
N HIS A 565 -46.69 -57.91 -24.92
CA HIS A 565 -47.94 -58.36 -25.52
C HIS A 565 -48.44 -59.62 -24.81
N THR A 566 -49.68 -59.59 -24.36
CA THR A 566 -50.54 -60.78 -24.27
C THR A 566 -51.95 -60.43 -24.73
N PRO A 567 -52.66 -61.38 -25.37
CA PRO A 567 -53.61 -61.10 -26.44
C PRO A 567 -55.06 -61.05 -25.94
N LEU A 568 -55.86 -60.19 -26.56
CA LEU A 568 -57.30 -60.37 -26.66
C LEU A 568 -57.58 -61.24 -27.90
N GLN A 569 -58.62 -62.08 -27.79
CA GLN A 569 -59.13 -63.02 -28.79
C GLN A 569 -59.01 -62.59 -30.25
#